data_AF-A0AAN9V1I5-F1
#
_entry.id   AF-A0AAN9V1I5-F1
#
_cell.length_a   1.000
_cell.length_b   1.000
_cell.length_c   1.000
_cell.angle_alpha   90.00
_cell.angle_beta   90.00
_cell.angle_gamma   90.00
#
_symmetry.space_group_name_H-M   'P 1'
#
loop_
_entity.id
_entity.type
_entity.pdbx_description
1 polymer ?
#
loop_
_entity_poly.entity_id
_entity_poly.type
_entity_poly.pdbx_seq_one_letter_code
_entity_poly.pdbx_strand_id
1 'polypeptide(L)'
;MIIADCSYATGDQICGVGLSVRFNSHLISIWHRDGSKQKSIDGMLQCVLENLEPELQPKADNYFYKKHSDHAGFKAPPELQAVLDSQKKRDAEAEAAKKNDYVEVTPPSGGA
;
A
#
# COMPACT_ATOMS: atom_id res chain seq x y z
N MET A 1 3.62 17.57 9.14
CA MET A 1 4.75 16.64 9.23
C MET A 1 5.11 16.51 10.69
N ILE A 2 4.52 15.52 11.37
CA ILE A 2 4.95 15.09 12.70
C ILE A 2 5.07 13.57 12.57
N ILE A 3 6.28 13.04 12.72
CA ILE A 3 6.46 11.65 13.10
C ILE A 3 7.25 11.69 14.40
N ALA A 4 6.52 11.43 15.48
CA ALA A 4 7.10 11.13 16.77
C ALA A 4 7.67 9.72 16.72
N ASP A 5 8.90 9.60 17.18
CA ASP A 5 9.56 8.34 17.48
C ASP A 5 8.72 7.57 18.53
N CYS A 6 8.41 6.29 18.27
CA CYS A 6 7.77 5.43 19.26
C CYS A 6 8.26 3.98 19.12
N SER A 7 9.21 3.64 20.00
CA SER A 7 9.30 2.40 20.80
C SER A 7 8.99 1.06 20.10
N TYR A 8 10.03 0.27 19.82
CA TYR A 8 9.89 -1.05 19.18
C TYR A 8 9.91 -2.20 20.19
N ALA A 9 8.76 -2.86 20.37
CA ALA A 9 8.78 -4.29 20.64
C ALA A 9 9.29 -5.00 19.37
N THR A 10 10.22 -5.94 19.51
CA THR A 10 10.89 -6.68 18.42
C THR A 10 9.89 -7.39 17.49
N GLY A 11 9.33 -6.67 16.51
CA GLY A 11 8.42 -7.21 15.49
C GLY A 11 7.49 -6.21 14.82
N ASP A 12 7.26 -5.04 15.40
CA ASP A 12 6.21 -4.13 14.93
C ASP A 12 6.51 -3.48 13.57
N GLN A 13 5.74 -3.77 12.50
CA GLN A 13 5.98 -3.12 11.21
C GLN A 13 5.36 -1.71 11.11
N ILE A 14 4.60 -1.27 12.11
CA ILE A 14 3.94 0.03 12.12
C ILE A 14 4.91 1.10 12.65
N CYS A 15 5.05 2.18 11.89
CA CYS A 15 5.83 3.35 12.27
C CYS A 15 5.00 4.43 12.96
N GLY A 16 3.67 4.41 12.78
CA GLY A 16 2.76 5.34 13.42
C GLY A 16 1.47 5.53 12.65
N VAL A 17 0.58 6.31 13.25
CA VAL A 17 -0.72 6.65 12.68
C VAL A 17 -0.90 8.16 12.73
N GLY A 18 -1.41 8.74 11.65
CA GLY A 18 -1.72 10.16 11.54
C GLY A 18 -3.19 10.37 11.24
N LEU A 19 -3.79 11.40 11.85
CA LEU A 19 -5.14 11.86 11.56
C LEU A 19 -5.08 13.28 11.02
N SER A 20 -5.67 13.50 9.84
CA SER A 20 -5.86 14.84 9.29
C SER A 20 -7.36 15.10 9.16
N VAL A 21 -7.84 16.02 10.00
CA VAL A 21 -9.21 16.53 9.92
C VAL A 21 -9.27 17.54 8.77
N ARG A 22 -10.18 17.34 7.83
CA ARG A 22 -10.48 18.27 6.74
C ARG A 22 -11.95 18.67 6.78
N PHE A 23 -12.34 19.57 5.88
CA PHE A 23 -13.69 20.14 5.85
C PHE A 23 -14.80 19.12 5.56
N ASN A 24 -14.54 18.15 4.68
CA ASN A 24 -15.55 17.17 4.25
C ASN A 24 -15.16 15.72 4.57
N SER A 25 -13.98 15.49 5.13
CA SER A 25 -13.40 14.16 5.27
C SER A 25 -12.37 14.10 6.39
N HIS A 26 -12.21 12.91 6.94
CA HIS A 26 -11.13 12.58 7.86
C HIS A 26 -10.17 11.65 7.10
N LEU A 27 -8.92 12.07 6.99
CA LEU A 27 -7.88 11.27 6.37
C LEU A 27 -7.06 10.60 7.47
N ILE A 28 -7.12 9.27 7.49
CA ILE A 28 -6.31 8.44 8.39
C ILE A 28 -5.14 7.89 7.57
N SER A 29 -3.91 8.13 8.04
CA SER A 29 -2.69 7.63 7.42
C SER A 29 -1.98 6.69 8.36
N ILE A 30 -1.82 5.43 7.96
CA ILE A 30 -1.03 4.44 8.70
C ILE A 30 0.33 4.31 8.02
N TRP A 31 1.41 4.45 8.78
CA TRP A 31 2.78 4.42 8.29
C TRP A 31 3.38 3.05 8.55
N HIS A 32 3.93 2.44 7.50
CA HIS A 32 4.54 1.11 7.55
C HIS A 32 6.04 1.19 7.25
N ARG A 33 6.85 0.40 7.96
CA ARG A 33 8.32 0.41 7.85
C ARG A 33 8.81 -0.16 6.52
N ASP A 34 8.24 -1.26 6.06
CA ASP A 34 8.71 -2.01 4.89
C ASP A 34 7.60 -2.21 3.86
N GLY A 35 7.50 -1.32 2.88
CA GLY A 35 6.49 -1.42 1.82
C GLY A 35 6.66 -2.57 0.83
N SER A 36 7.68 -3.43 0.99
CA SER A 36 7.95 -4.56 0.08
C SER A 36 7.16 -5.83 0.46
N LYS A 37 6.67 -5.92 1.70
CA LYS A 37 5.98 -7.11 2.23
C LYS A 37 4.48 -7.02 2.01
N GLN A 38 3.99 -7.51 0.86
CA GLN A 38 2.57 -7.45 0.51
C GLN A 38 1.66 -8.08 1.58
N LYS A 39 2.03 -9.24 2.13
CA LYS A 39 1.27 -9.91 3.21
C LYS A 39 1.04 -9.03 4.45
N SER A 40 2.00 -8.16 4.77
CA SER A 40 1.89 -7.22 5.89
C SER A 40 0.91 -6.09 5.58
N ILE A 41 0.96 -5.59 4.33
CA ILE A 41 0.07 -4.53 3.84
C ILE A 41 -1.37 -5.04 3.83
N ASP A 42 -1.61 -6.23 3.27
CA ASP A 42 -2.94 -6.83 3.18
C ASP A 42 -3.49 -7.16 4.56
N GLY A 43 -2.66 -7.71 5.46
CA GLY A 43 -3.06 -8.01 6.83
C GLY A 43 -3.44 -6.76 7.63
N MET A 44 -2.73 -5.65 7.41
CA MET A 44 -3.06 -4.36 8.01
C MET A 44 -4.38 -3.81 7.48
N LEU A 45 -4.59 -3.85 6.16
CA LEU A 45 -5.85 -3.43 5.55
C LEU A 45 -7.02 -4.24 6.10
N GLN A 46 -6.86 -5.57 6.16
CA GLN A 46 -7.87 -6.49 6.69
C GLN A 46 -8.20 -6.15 8.15
N CYS A 47 -7.18 -5.99 9.00
CA CYS A 47 -7.35 -5.64 10.41
C CYS A 47 -8.14 -4.33 10.59
N VAL A 48 -7.83 -3.31 9.78
CA VAL A 48 -8.56 -2.03 9.83
C VAL A 48 -10.01 -2.21 9.43
N LEU A 49 -10.30 -2.95 8.36
CA LEU A 49 -11.68 -3.16 7.89
C LEU A 49 -12.50 -4.02 8.87
N GLU A 50 -11.90 -5.03 9.49
CA GLU A 50 -12.56 -5.91 10.46
C GLU A 50 -12.90 -5.20 11.78
N ASN A 51 -12.08 -4.25 12.21
CA ASN A 51 -12.26 -3.54 13.49
C ASN A 51 -13.06 -2.24 13.35
N LEU A 52 -13.39 -1.81 12.13
CA LEU A 52 -14.24 -0.66 11.89
C LEU A 52 -15.71 -1.08 11.79
N GLU A 53 -16.58 -0.35 12.48
CA GLU A 53 -18.02 -0.52 12.34
C GLU A 53 -18.45 -0.35 10.87
N PRO A 54 -19.45 -1.11 10.39
CA PRO A 54 -19.84 -1.11 8.98
C PRO A 54 -20.17 0.28 8.41
N GLU A 55 -20.71 1.17 9.23
CA GLU A 55 -21.05 2.55 8.83
C GLU A 55 -19.83 3.45 8.63
N LEU A 56 -18.71 3.13 9.27
CA LEU A 56 -17.45 3.89 9.23
C LEU A 56 -16.45 3.30 8.23
N GLN A 57 -16.76 2.15 7.63
CA GLN A 57 -15.87 1.54 6.66
C GLN A 57 -15.73 2.42 5.42
N PRO A 58 -14.49 2.76 5.02
CA PRO A 58 -14.29 3.52 3.79
C PRO A 58 -14.74 2.68 2.60
N LYS A 59 -15.39 3.34 1.62
CA LYS A 59 -15.66 2.73 0.32
C LYS A 59 -14.35 2.27 -0.33
N ALA A 60 -14.41 1.26 -1.20
CA ALA A 60 -13.25 0.71 -1.89
C ALA A 60 -12.38 1.79 -2.59
N ASP A 61 -13.02 2.83 -3.12
CA ASP A 61 -12.33 3.92 -3.82
C ASP A 61 -11.66 4.96 -2.89
N ASN A 62 -11.91 4.88 -1.58
CA ASN A 62 -11.51 5.89 -0.59
C ASN A 62 -10.30 5.49 0.28
N TYR A 63 -9.71 4.33 0.04
CA TYR A 63 -8.44 3.95 0.67
C TYR A 63 -7.42 3.56 -0.40
N PHE A 64 -6.14 3.85 -0.13
CA PHE A 64 -5.06 3.53 -1.04
C PHE A 64 -3.78 3.26 -0.24
N TYR A 65 -2.90 2.45 -0.81
CA TYR A 65 -1.55 2.27 -0.31
C TYR A 65 -0.56 2.97 -1.25
N LYS A 66 0.37 3.74 -0.69
CA LYS A 66 1.46 4.38 -1.45
C LYS A 66 2.78 4.13 -0.73
N LYS A 67 3.76 3.56 -1.43
CA LYS A 67 5.11 3.41 -0.87
C LYS A 67 5.75 4.79 -0.71
N HIS A 68 6.52 4.97 0.36
CA HIS A 68 7.26 6.22 0.59
C HIS A 68 8.23 6.56 -0.56
N SER A 69 8.80 5.53 -1.21
CA SER A 69 9.68 5.66 -2.36
C SER A 69 9.01 6.25 -3.60
N ASP A 70 7.68 6.12 -3.72
CA ASP A 70 6.92 6.53 -4.90
C ASP A 70 6.41 7.98 -4.76
N HIS A 71 6.63 8.60 -3.61
CA HIS A 71 6.29 10.00 -3.40
C HIS A 71 7.22 10.88 -4.25
N ALA A 72 6.68 11.79 -5.05
CA ALA A 72 7.45 12.62 -6.00
C ALA A 72 8.57 13.46 -5.35
N GLY A 73 8.45 13.74 -4.06
CA GLY A 73 9.48 14.44 -3.26
C GLY A 73 10.59 13.54 -2.68
N PHE A 74 10.54 12.22 -2.88
CA PHE A 74 11.53 11.30 -2.34
C PHE A 74 12.85 11.43 -3.12
N LYS A 75 13.86 12.01 -2.48
CA LYS A 75 15.22 12.10 -3.01
C LYS A 75 16.08 11.07 -2.31
N ALA A 76 16.32 9.94 -2.98
CA ALA A 76 17.22 8.94 -2.46
C ALA A 76 18.66 9.50 -2.43
N PRO A 77 19.45 9.17 -1.40
CA PRO A 77 20.89 9.38 -1.44
C PRO A 77 21.49 8.66 -2.66
N PRO A 78 22.47 9.25 -3.35
CA PRO A 78 23.03 8.68 -4.57
C PRO A 78 23.58 7.25 -4.39
N GLU A 79 24.07 6.93 -3.19
CA GLU A 79 24.57 5.60 -2.84
C GLU A 79 23.50 4.50 -2.82
N LEU A 80 22.23 4.88 -2.61
CA LEU A 80 21.09 3.96 -2.56
C LEU A 80 20.33 3.87 -3.89
N GLN A 81 20.68 4.71 -4.87
CA GLN A 81 19.97 4.77 -6.15
C GLN A 81 20.03 3.43 -6.90
N ALA A 82 21.20 2.79 -6.95
CA ALA A 82 21.38 1.50 -7.60
C ALA A 82 20.54 0.38 -6.95
N VAL A 83 20.36 0.42 -5.62
CA VAL A 83 19.55 -0.56 -4.89
C VAL A 83 18.07 -0.35 -5.19
N LEU A 84 17.62 0.90 -5.27
CA LEU A 84 16.24 1.25 -5.60
C LEU A 84 15.89 0.87 -7.04
N ASP A 85 16.80 1.10 -7.99
CA ASP A 85 16.58 0.74 -9.40
C ASP A 85 16.48 -0.79 -9.58
N SER A 86 17.30 -1.54 -8.85
CA SER A 86 17.22 -3.00 -8.79
C SER A 86 15.90 -3.48 -8.18
N GLN A 87 15.43 -2.86 -7.09
CA GLN A 87 14.14 -3.17 -6.48
C GLN A 87 12.98 -2.87 -7.42
N LYS A 88 12.97 -1.71 -8.09
CA LYS A 88 11.95 -1.34 -9.07
C LYS A 88 11.88 -2.32 -10.24
N LYS A 89 13.03 -2.80 -10.72
CA LYS A 89 13.07 -3.80 -11.78
C LYS A 89 12.42 -5.12 -11.34
N ARG A 90 12.74 -5.62 -10.15
CA ARG A 90 12.11 -6.84 -9.60
C ARG A 90 10.62 -6.68 -9.36
N ASP A 91 10.20 -5.51 -8.86
CA ASP A 91 8.79 -5.21 -8.62
C ASP A 91 8.02 -5.18 -9.95
N ALA A 92 8.57 -4.54 -10.99
CA ALA A 92 7.98 -4.50 -12.34
C ALA A 92 7.90 -5.89 -12.99
N GLU A 93 8.93 -6.72 -12.81
CA GLU A 93 8.93 -8.12 -13.27
C GLU A 93 7.86 -8.95 -12.54
N ALA A 94 7.71 -8.77 -11.22
CA ALA A 94 6.68 -9.44 -10.44
C ALA A 94 5.26 -8.97 -10.80
N GLU A 95 5.08 -7.68 -11.10
CA GLU A 95 3.80 -7.12 -11.53
C GLU A 95 3.44 -7.58 -12.95
N ALA A 96 4.41 -7.65 -13.86
CA ALA A 96 4.25 -8.23 -15.19
C ALA A 96 3.88 -9.73 -15.14
N ALA A 97 4.48 -10.49 -14.21
CA ALA A 97 4.12 -11.89 -14.00
C ALA A 97 2.67 -12.07 -13.54
N LYS A 98 2.18 -11.22 -12.62
CA LYS A 98 0.76 -11.25 -12.18
C LYS A 98 -0.23 -10.87 -13.29
N LYS A 99 0.18 -10.05 -14.25
CA LYS A 99 -0.68 -9.62 -15.36
C LYS A 99 -0.91 -10.72 -16.40
N ASN A 100 -0.02 -11.71 -16.50
CA ASN A 100 -0.11 -12.81 -17.47
C ASN A 100 -1.05 -13.96 -17.04
N ASP A 101 -1.55 -13.97 -15.80
CA ASP A 101 -2.48 -15.00 -15.32
C ASP A 101 -3.97 -14.71 -15.64
N TYR A 102 -4.30 -13.55 -16.23
CA TYR A 102 -5.63 -13.28 -16.79
C TYR A 102 -5.66 -13.74 -18.27
N VAL A 103 -5.86 -15.04 -18.50
CA VAL A 103 -6.17 -15.58 -19.83
C VAL A 103 -7.63 -15.32 -20.16
N GLU A 104 -7.83 -14.73 -21.34
CA GLU A 104 -9.08 -14.29 -21.97
C GLU A 104 -10.11 -15.44 -22.07
N VAL A 105 -11.21 -15.36 -21.29
CA VAL A 105 -12.41 -16.17 -21.55
C VAL A 105 -13.23 -15.48 -22.64
N THR A 106 -13.03 -15.92 -23.88
CA THR A 106 -13.92 -15.55 -25.00
C THR A 106 -15.31 -16.12 -24.71
N PRO A 107 -16.38 -15.31 -24.65
CA PRO A 107 -17.72 -15.82 -24.42
C PRO A 107 -18.17 -16.66 -25.64
N PRO A 108 -18.80 -17.83 -25.44
CA PRO A 108 -19.25 -18.68 -26.53
C PRO A 108 -20.31 -17.95 -27.36
N SER A 109 -20.11 -17.93 -28.68
CA SER A 109 -21.02 -17.37 -29.68
C SER A 109 -22.44 -17.92 -29.50
N GLY A 110 -23.37 -17.07 -29.11
CA GLY A 110 -24.80 -17.39 -29.07
C GLY A 110 -25.31 -17.67 -30.49
N GLY A 111 -25.85 -18.87 -30.68
CA GLY A 111 -26.57 -19.26 -31.88
C GLY A 111 -27.87 -18.47 -32.03
N ALA A 112 -28.20 -18.16 -33.27
CA ALA A 112 -29.53 -17.79 -33.74
C ALA A 112 -29.93 -18.78 -34.84
#